data_AF-A0A370KBN3-F1
#
_entry.id   AF-A0A370KBN3-F1
#
_cell.length_a   1.000
_cell.length_b   1.000
_cell.length_c   1.000
_cell.angle_alpha   90.00
_cell.angle_beta   90.00
_cell.angle_gamma   90.00
#
_symmetry.space_group_name_H-M   'P 1'
#
loop_
_entity.id
_entity.type
_entity.pdbx_description
1 polymer ?
#
loop_
_entity_poly.entity_id
_entity_poly.type
_entity_poly.pdbx_seq_one_letter_code
_entity_poly.pdbx_strand_id
1 'polypeptide(L)'
;MGGPGRGAPPRSVATDELTFLRGVQIADERGRVDFHTIWPGYYAGRTNHIHLKLHVGGQMQDGHYRGGQVVHTGQLFFPESASLAAMADARYGRHGLERITLDQDNVYATQRGSTSVATLSADQGVQVALLTLAVDPSGHTREGRD
;
A
#
# COMPACT_ATOMS: atom_id res chain seq x y z
N MET A 1 40.96 7.59 -12.97
CA MET A 1 39.76 7.40 -13.82
C MET A 1 38.58 7.06 -12.90
N GLY A 2 37.87 8.07 -12.39
CA GLY A 2 36.68 7.88 -11.55
C GLY A 2 35.43 7.87 -12.44
N GLY A 3 34.64 6.80 -12.37
CA GLY A 3 33.39 6.67 -13.13
C GLY A 3 32.35 7.71 -12.70
N PRO A 4 31.45 8.14 -13.60
CA PRO A 4 30.48 9.17 -13.29
C PRO A 4 29.56 8.71 -12.16
N GLY A 5 29.46 9.55 -11.12
CA GLY A 5 28.52 9.35 -10.02
C GLY A 5 27.12 9.18 -10.59
N ARG A 6 26.45 8.10 -10.20
CA ARG A 6 25.02 7.92 -10.47
C ARG A 6 24.31 9.06 -9.77
N GLY A 7 23.87 10.05 -10.55
CA GLY A 7 22.98 11.09 -10.06
C GLY A 7 21.75 10.46 -9.42
N ALA A 8 21.18 11.13 -8.42
CA ALA A 8 19.92 10.71 -7.82
C ALA A 8 18.92 10.38 -8.94
N PRO A 9 18.19 9.25 -8.84
CA PRO A 9 17.17 8.93 -9.81
C PRO A 9 16.21 10.12 -9.97
N PRO A 10 15.71 10.39 -11.18
CA PRO A 10 14.78 11.49 -11.40
C PRO A 10 13.57 11.34 -10.48
N ARG A 11 13.16 12.44 -9.86
CA ARG A 11 11.93 12.50 -9.07
C ARG A 11 10.76 11.98 -9.89
N SER A 12 10.00 11.05 -9.31
CA SER A 12 8.73 10.63 -9.91
C SER A 12 7.75 11.81 -9.84
N VAL A 13 7.35 12.31 -11.01
CA VAL A 13 6.32 13.35 -11.16
C VAL A 13 5.07 12.68 -11.68
N ALA A 14 3.92 13.01 -11.10
CA ALA A 14 2.64 12.53 -11.60
C ALA A 14 2.48 12.93 -13.08
N THR A 15 2.10 11.97 -13.92
CA THR A 15 1.93 12.18 -15.37
C THR A 15 0.54 12.73 -15.72
N ASP A 16 -0.39 12.69 -14.77
CA ASP A 16 -1.76 13.18 -14.88
C ASP A 16 -2.28 13.64 -13.49
N GLU A 17 -3.51 14.15 -13.45
CA GLU A 17 -4.18 14.65 -12.25
C GLU A 17 -5.13 13.60 -11.61
N LEU A 18 -5.11 12.36 -12.07
CA LEU A 18 -6.04 11.33 -11.60
C LEU A 18 -5.66 10.82 -10.21
N THR A 19 -6.67 10.66 -9.37
CA THR A 19 -6.49 10.25 -7.96
C THR A 19 -7.29 9.01 -7.60
N PHE A 20 -7.75 8.24 -8.59
CA PHE A 20 -8.43 6.96 -8.33
C PHE A 20 -7.54 6.05 -7.47
N LEU A 21 -8.18 5.28 -6.57
CA LEU A 21 -7.51 4.37 -5.63
C LEU A 21 -6.52 5.06 -4.68
N ARG A 22 -6.69 6.36 -4.44
CA ARG A 22 -5.99 7.14 -3.41
C ARG A 22 -7.00 7.75 -2.46
N GLY A 23 -6.71 7.75 -1.17
CA GLY A 23 -7.57 8.35 -0.16
C GLY A 23 -6.82 8.60 1.14
N VAL A 24 -7.37 9.49 1.95
CA VAL A 24 -6.92 9.76 3.31
C VAL A 24 -8.14 9.73 4.22
N GLN A 25 -8.00 9.11 5.38
CA GLN A 25 -9.00 9.11 6.44
C GLN A 25 -8.34 9.52 7.75
N ILE A 26 -9.05 10.30 8.57
CA ILE A 26 -8.67 10.53 9.96
C ILE A 26 -9.19 9.34 10.77
N ALA A 27 -8.31 8.72 11.55
CA ALA A 27 -8.70 7.64 12.43
C ALA A 27 -9.71 8.14 13.48
N ASP A 28 -10.70 7.29 13.79
CA ASP A 28 -11.67 7.59 14.84
C ASP A 28 -11.05 7.46 16.25
N GLU A 29 -11.85 7.69 17.29
CA GLU A 29 -11.43 7.58 18.70
C GLU A 29 -10.90 6.19 19.09
N ARG A 30 -11.17 5.16 18.28
CA ARG A 30 -10.68 3.79 18.47
C ARG A 30 -9.47 3.46 17.58
N GLY A 31 -8.96 4.44 16.82
CA GLY A 31 -7.85 4.25 15.90
C GLY A 31 -8.24 3.54 14.60
N ARG A 32 -9.53 3.46 14.27
CA ARG A 32 -10.01 2.75 13.08
C ARG A 32 -10.15 3.68 11.89
N VAL A 33 -9.81 3.15 10.71
CA VAL A 33 -10.08 3.76 9.40
C VAL A 33 -10.69 2.70 8.49
N ASP A 34 -11.65 3.10 7.66
CA ASP A 34 -12.26 2.25 6.65
C ASP A 34 -12.09 2.88 5.26
N PHE A 35 -11.71 2.04 4.30
CA PHE A 35 -11.63 2.38 2.89
C PHE A 35 -12.48 1.41 2.09
N HIS A 36 -13.35 1.94 1.23
CA HIS A 36 -13.99 1.15 0.19
C HIS A 36 -13.11 1.24 -1.06
N THR A 37 -12.55 0.11 -1.47
CA THR A 37 -11.69 0.00 -2.65
C THR A 37 -11.95 -1.32 -3.36
N ILE A 38 -11.28 -1.55 -4.49
CA ILE A 38 -11.28 -2.83 -5.19
C ILE A 38 -10.11 -3.70 -4.71
N TRP A 39 -10.17 -5.00 -5.01
CA TRP A 39 -8.99 -5.84 -4.89
C TRP A 39 -7.87 -5.26 -5.79
N PRO A 40 -6.64 -5.04 -5.28
CA PRO A 40 -5.59 -4.42 -6.07
C PRO A 40 -5.15 -5.35 -7.20
N GLY A 41 -4.78 -4.78 -8.36
CA GLY A 41 -4.06 -5.52 -9.38
C GLY A 41 -2.61 -5.83 -8.98
N TYR A 42 -1.81 -6.24 -9.95
CA TYR A 42 -0.37 -6.41 -9.81
C TYR A 42 0.36 -5.80 -11.01
N TYR A 43 1.66 -5.61 -10.86
CA TYR A 43 2.55 -5.17 -11.93
C TYR A 43 3.82 -6.00 -11.89
N ALA A 44 4.60 -5.96 -12.97
CA ALA A 44 5.76 -6.82 -13.14
C ALA A 44 6.69 -6.79 -11.93
N GLY A 45 7.02 -7.97 -11.40
CA GLY A 45 7.93 -8.13 -10.28
C GLY A 45 7.35 -7.81 -8.90
N ARG A 46 6.03 -7.63 -8.77
CA ARG A 46 5.35 -7.42 -7.48
C ARG A 46 4.10 -8.28 -7.32
N THR A 47 3.81 -8.71 -6.10
CA THR A 47 2.54 -9.36 -5.73
C THR A 47 1.44 -8.30 -5.51
N ASN A 48 0.17 -8.70 -5.35
CA ASN A 48 -0.94 -7.78 -5.04
C ASN A 48 -0.71 -7.11 -3.67
N HIS A 49 -0.80 -5.78 -3.61
CA HIS A 49 -0.61 -5.02 -2.36
C HIS A 49 -1.35 -3.67 -2.38
N ILE A 50 -1.57 -3.12 -1.19
CA ILE A 50 -2.03 -1.73 -0.99
C ILE A 50 -0.95 -0.97 -0.21
N HIS A 51 -0.55 0.20 -0.72
CA HIS A 51 0.35 1.09 0.01
C HIS A 51 -0.38 1.79 1.16
N LEU A 52 0.30 1.93 2.30
CA LEU A 52 -0.19 2.65 3.46
C LEU A 52 0.88 3.57 4.03
N LYS A 53 0.44 4.77 4.43
CA LYS A 53 1.25 5.75 5.17
C LYS A 53 0.42 6.26 6.34
N LEU A 54 0.99 6.21 7.54
CA LEU A 54 0.35 6.74 8.74
C LEU A 54 1.03 8.05 9.10
N HIS A 55 0.20 9.06 9.30
CA HIS A 55 0.62 10.38 9.73
C HIS A 55 0.01 10.70 11.10
N VAL A 56 0.79 11.34 11.97
CA VAL A 56 0.32 11.81 13.30
C VAL A 56 0.41 13.32 13.36
N GLY A 57 -0.63 13.96 13.92
CA GLY A 57 -0.66 15.41 14.16
C GLY A 57 -1.00 16.27 12.94
N GLY A 58 -1.57 15.69 11.88
CA GLY A 58 -2.15 16.46 10.76
C GLY A 58 -3.68 16.48 10.81
N GLN A 59 -4.26 17.22 9.89
CA GLN A 59 -5.70 17.49 9.86
C GLN A 59 -6.22 17.62 8.42
N MET A 60 -7.54 17.45 8.26
CA MET A 60 -8.21 17.78 7.01
C MET A 60 -8.51 19.29 6.97
N GLN A 61 -8.12 19.92 5.87
CA GLN A 61 -8.38 21.34 5.60
C GLN A 61 -8.68 21.52 4.11
N ASP A 62 -9.82 22.15 3.81
CA ASP A 62 -10.29 22.43 2.45
C ASP A 62 -10.32 21.18 1.55
N GLY A 63 -10.70 20.02 2.12
CA GLY A 63 -10.73 18.74 1.39
C GLY A 63 -9.38 18.03 1.26
N HIS A 64 -8.31 18.59 1.81
CA HIS A 64 -6.95 18.02 1.73
C HIS A 64 -6.38 17.72 3.12
N TYR A 65 -5.65 16.62 3.24
CA TYR A 65 -4.86 16.36 4.43
C TYR A 65 -3.63 17.26 4.45
N ARG A 66 -3.38 17.95 5.57
CA ARG A 66 -2.26 18.89 5.75
C ARG A 66 -1.57 18.67 7.09
N GLY A 67 -0.26 18.91 7.10
CA GLY A 67 0.59 18.79 8.28
C GLY A 67 0.85 17.35 8.71
N GLY A 68 1.21 17.19 9.98
CA GLY A 68 1.57 15.92 10.58
C GLY A 68 2.89 15.33 10.11
N GLN A 69 3.33 14.29 10.81
CA GLN A 69 4.58 13.57 10.53
C GLN A 69 4.26 12.15 10.08
N VAL A 70 4.97 11.68 9.05
CA VAL A 70 4.93 10.26 8.65
C VAL A 70 5.64 9.42 9.71
N VAL A 71 4.86 8.63 10.45
CA VAL A 71 5.37 7.73 11.49
C VAL A 71 5.59 6.32 10.97
N HIS A 72 4.84 5.91 9.93
CA HIS A 72 4.96 4.59 9.31
C HIS A 72 4.70 4.65 7.81
N THR A 73 5.49 3.92 7.03
CA THR A 73 5.21 3.61 5.62
C THR A 73 5.31 2.10 5.46
N GLY A 74 4.29 1.49 4.88
CA GLY A 74 4.19 0.05 4.77
C GLY A 74 3.32 -0.39 3.60
N GLN A 75 3.06 -1.69 3.57
CA GLN A 75 2.24 -2.33 2.54
C GLN A 75 1.35 -3.39 3.17
N LEU A 76 0.08 -3.34 2.85
CA LEU A 76 -0.88 -4.39 3.17
C LEU A 76 -0.82 -5.45 2.07
N PHE A 77 -0.61 -6.70 2.49
CA PHE A 77 -0.63 -7.88 1.65
C PHE A 77 -1.88 -8.72 1.94
N PHE A 78 -2.13 -9.71 1.08
CA PHE A 78 -3.31 -10.56 1.15
C PHE A 78 -2.91 -12.03 1.18
N PRO A 79 -3.71 -12.91 1.82
CA PRO A 79 -3.50 -14.35 1.74
C PRO A 79 -3.37 -14.83 0.28
N GLU A 80 -2.35 -15.63 0.01
CA GLU A 80 -1.99 -16.06 -1.36
C GLU A 80 -3.16 -16.74 -2.10
N SER A 81 -3.91 -17.60 -1.41
CA SER A 81 -5.09 -18.26 -1.99
C SER A 81 -6.19 -17.28 -2.39
N ALA A 82 -6.38 -16.21 -1.63
CA ALA A 82 -7.37 -15.17 -1.94
C ALA A 82 -6.91 -14.31 -3.12
N SER A 83 -5.61 -13.98 -3.20
CA SER A 83 -5.03 -13.31 -4.36
C SER A 83 -5.22 -14.13 -5.64
N LEU A 84 -4.95 -15.43 -5.59
CA LEU A 84 -5.19 -16.33 -6.71
C LEU A 84 -6.67 -16.37 -7.14
N ALA A 85 -7.59 -16.45 -6.18
CA ALA A 85 -9.02 -16.43 -6.46
C ALA A 85 -9.48 -15.11 -7.10
N ALA A 86 -9.00 -13.97 -6.60
CA ALA A 86 -9.31 -12.66 -7.18
C ALA A 86 -8.76 -12.51 -8.60
N MET A 87 -7.54 -13.00 -8.86
CA MET A 87 -6.92 -12.93 -10.18
C MET A 87 -7.53 -13.89 -11.21
N ALA A 88 -8.38 -14.83 -10.79
CA ALA A 88 -9.14 -15.67 -11.71
C ALA A 88 -10.32 -14.93 -12.37
N ASP A 89 -10.73 -13.77 -11.83
CA ASP A 89 -11.77 -12.95 -12.44
C ASP A 89 -11.26 -12.28 -13.73
N ALA A 90 -12.09 -12.33 -14.79
CA ALA A 90 -11.73 -11.84 -16.13
C ALA A 90 -11.36 -10.34 -16.18
N ARG A 91 -11.76 -9.54 -15.18
CA ARG A 91 -11.36 -8.12 -15.05
C ARG A 91 -9.88 -7.97 -14.71
N TYR A 92 -9.29 -8.96 -14.03
CA TYR A 92 -7.87 -9.01 -13.65
C TYR A 92 -7.01 -9.88 -14.57
N GLY A 93 -7.56 -10.41 -15.66
CA GLY A 93 -6.84 -11.30 -16.58
C GLY A 93 -6.28 -10.64 -17.85
N ARG A 94 -6.57 -9.36 -18.11
CA ARG A 94 -6.43 -8.75 -19.45
C ARG A 94 -5.06 -8.15 -19.80
N HIS A 95 -4.07 -8.23 -18.92
CA HIS A 95 -2.79 -7.50 -19.08
C HIS A 95 -1.60 -8.36 -19.54
N GLY A 96 -1.72 -9.69 -19.62
CA GLY A 96 -0.65 -10.58 -20.14
C GLY A 96 0.62 -10.64 -19.29
N LEU A 97 0.62 -10.04 -18.10
CA LEU A 97 1.70 -10.14 -17.12
C LEU A 97 1.55 -11.43 -16.30
N GLU A 98 2.68 -12.01 -15.89
CA GLU A 98 2.70 -13.09 -14.91
C GLU A 98 2.80 -12.46 -13.50
N ARG A 99 1.92 -12.88 -12.60
CA ARG A 99 1.95 -12.46 -11.21
C ARG A 99 2.98 -13.27 -10.45
N ILE A 100 3.81 -12.62 -9.63
CA ILE A 100 4.65 -13.31 -8.66
C ILE A 100 3.92 -13.51 -7.32
N THR A 101 4.23 -14.61 -6.64
CA THR A 101 3.66 -14.97 -5.33
C THR A 101 4.26 -14.15 -4.19
N LEU A 102 3.67 -14.20 -2.99
CA LEU A 102 4.22 -13.50 -1.81
C LEU A 102 5.70 -13.87 -1.53
N ASP A 103 6.05 -15.15 -1.59
CA ASP A 103 7.41 -15.66 -1.32
C ASP A 103 8.43 -15.29 -2.40
N GLN A 104 7.97 -14.90 -3.59
CA GLN A 104 8.80 -14.39 -4.68
C GLN A 104 8.97 -12.86 -4.64
N ASP A 105 8.14 -12.13 -3.90
CA ASP A 105 8.19 -10.67 -3.82
C ASP A 105 9.28 -10.21 -2.84
N ASN A 106 10.32 -9.59 -3.39
CA ASN A 106 11.44 -9.09 -2.59
C ASN A 106 11.02 -8.06 -1.53
N VAL A 107 9.99 -7.27 -1.79
CA VAL A 107 9.52 -6.27 -0.84
C VAL A 107 8.73 -6.92 0.29
N TYR A 108 7.91 -7.92 0.00
CA TYR A 108 7.31 -8.77 1.02
C TYR A 108 8.38 -9.42 1.91
N ALA A 109 9.44 -9.98 1.33
CA ALA A 109 10.52 -10.59 2.09
C ALA A 109 11.30 -9.58 2.95
N THR A 110 11.72 -8.46 2.37
CA THR A 110 12.62 -7.50 3.02
C THR A 110 11.92 -6.56 4.00
N GLN A 111 10.63 -6.29 3.83
CA GLN A 111 9.85 -5.40 4.70
C GLN A 111 9.01 -6.17 5.74
N ARG A 112 9.35 -7.43 6.03
CA ARG A 112 8.62 -8.29 6.97
C ARG A 112 7.12 -8.39 6.62
N GLY A 113 6.81 -8.53 5.34
CA GLY A 113 5.45 -8.55 4.82
C GLY A 113 4.56 -9.61 5.45
N SER A 114 5.13 -10.69 6.02
CA SER A 114 4.40 -11.70 6.78
C SER A 114 3.67 -11.15 8.01
N THR A 115 4.09 -10.02 8.57
CA THR A 115 3.37 -9.34 9.66
C THR A 115 2.33 -8.33 9.16
N SER A 116 2.18 -8.18 7.84
CA SER A 116 1.29 -7.21 7.19
C SER A 116 0.33 -7.88 6.22
N VAL A 117 0.02 -9.15 6.42
CA VAL A 117 -1.01 -9.89 5.68
C VAL A 117 -2.37 -9.66 6.35
N ALA A 118 -3.34 -9.15 5.60
CA ALA A 118 -4.68 -8.90 6.12
C ALA A 118 -5.42 -10.20 6.47
N THR A 119 -6.20 -10.16 7.53
CA THR A 119 -7.22 -11.17 7.81
C THR A 119 -8.44 -10.86 6.96
N LEU A 120 -8.94 -11.87 6.25
CA LEU A 120 -10.08 -11.72 5.36
C LEU A 120 -11.36 -12.27 6.00
N SER A 121 -12.45 -11.53 5.82
CA SER A 121 -13.81 -11.98 6.09
C SER A 121 -14.73 -11.53 4.96
N ALA A 122 -16.01 -11.91 5.05
CA ALA A 122 -17.05 -11.43 4.16
C ALA A 122 -18.17 -10.81 5.01
N ASP A 123 -18.65 -9.65 4.60
CA ASP A 123 -19.80 -8.98 5.18
C ASP A 123 -20.76 -8.55 4.08
N GLN A 124 -22.00 -9.03 4.12
CA GLN A 124 -23.05 -8.72 3.14
C GLN A 124 -22.62 -8.86 1.66
N GLY A 125 -21.77 -9.85 1.36
CA GLY A 125 -21.26 -10.10 0.00
C GLY A 125 -20.07 -9.21 -0.40
N VAL A 126 -19.58 -8.34 0.48
CA VAL A 126 -18.34 -7.58 0.31
C VAL A 126 -17.21 -8.27 1.05
N GLN A 127 -16.05 -8.40 0.40
CA GLN A 127 -14.86 -8.90 1.06
C GLN A 127 -14.25 -7.82 1.94
N VAL A 128 -13.99 -8.15 3.20
CA VAL A 128 -13.39 -7.26 4.18
C VAL A 128 -11.96 -7.72 4.44
N ALA A 129 -11.00 -6.80 4.32
CA ALA A 129 -9.61 -7.02 4.67
C ALA A 129 -9.26 -6.19 5.91
N LEU A 130 -8.92 -6.87 7.01
CA LEU A 130 -8.53 -6.24 8.26
C LEU A 130 -7.02 -6.39 8.50
N LEU A 131 -6.35 -5.28 8.75
CA LEU A 131 -4.97 -5.24 9.20
C LEU A 131 -4.86 -4.38 10.46
N THR A 132 -4.37 -4.96 11.55
CA THR A 132 -4.05 -4.22 12.78
C THR A 132 -2.58 -3.84 12.76
N LEU A 133 -2.30 -2.54 12.88
CA LEU A 133 -0.94 -2.01 12.91
C LEU A 133 -0.62 -1.47 14.30
N ALA A 134 0.48 -1.94 14.89
CA ALA A 134 1.10 -1.29 16.05
C ALA A 134 2.22 -0.38 15.54
N VAL A 135 2.10 0.93 15.77
CA VAL A 135 3.08 1.93 15.34
C VAL A 135 3.53 2.79 16.51
N ASP A 136 4.79 3.20 16.48
CA ASP A 136 5.30 4.22 17.39
C ASP A 136 4.86 5.61 16.88
N PRO A 137 3.98 6.34 17.59
CA PRO A 137 3.51 7.64 17.15
C PRO A 137 4.58 8.73 17.19
N SER A 138 5.72 8.47 17.86
CA SER A 138 6.90 9.34 17.84
C SER A 138 7.92 8.95 16.77
N GLY A 139 7.68 7.84 16.07
CA GLY A 139 8.57 7.31 15.05
C GLY A 139 8.75 8.26 13.86
N HIS A 140 9.90 8.17 13.21
CA HIS A 140 10.17 8.89 11.97
C HIS A 140 10.49 7.86 10.88
N THR A 141 9.56 7.64 9.96
CA THR A 141 9.92 6.92 8.73
C THR A 141 10.53 7.92 7.77
N ARG A 142 11.82 7.76 7.46
CA ARG A 142 12.44 8.51 6.36
C ARG A 142 11.81 7.99 5.07
N GLU A 143 11.18 8.87 4.29
CA GLU A 143 10.97 8.57 2.88
C GLU A 143 12.35 8.21 2.30
N GLY A 144 12.42 7.13 1.51
CA GLY A 144 13.62 6.81 0.76
C GLY A 144 14.09 8.09 0.09
N ARG A 145 15.22 8.60 0.56
CA ARG A 145 15.80 9.83 0.05
C ARG A 145 16.36 9.45 -1.31
N ASP A 146 15.79 10.05 -2.36
CA ASP A 146 16.30 10.00 -3.73
C ASP A 146 17.81 10.29 -3.77
#